data_AF-A0A0L8GAJ4-F1
#
_entry.id   AF-A0A0L8GAJ4-F1
#
_cell.length_a   1.000
_cell.length_b   1.000
_cell.length_c   1.000
_cell.angle_alpha   90.00
_cell.angle_beta   90.00
_cell.angle_gamma   90.00
#
_symmetry.space_group_name_H-M   'P 1'
#
loop_
_entity.id
_entity.type
_entity.pdbx_description
1 polymer ?
#
loop_
_entity_poly.entity_id
_entity_poly.type
_entity_poly.pdbx_seq_one_letter_code
_entity_poly.pdbx_strand_id
1 'polypeptide(L)'
;MAQVFLTNQTATVYKQLTNLATQQNPPKDINNLIMDEIVDFMKEQFDPKLFIVRERFKFWSDMQRKPGETLQELAARIRQDTATCDFPAITNPKDEALRQRFICSVNNEAVLKALFKIKDTELDFARAVQVAIETEDAAKVAKETVYGSKTKQVYKVQQNKNKSPQKKHQQYFSTNQEKCY
;
A
#
# COMPACT_ATOMS: atom_id res chain seq x y z
N MET A 1 -16.67 -35.67 -14.62
CA MET A 1 -15.86 -34.54 -15.14
C MET A 1 -15.28 -33.70 -13.99
N ALA A 2 -16.12 -33.10 -13.13
CA ALA A 2 -15.68 -32.30 -11.97
C ALA A 2 -14.73 -33.04 -11.01
N GLN A 3 -15.10 -34.24 -10.55
CA GLN A 3 -14.23 -35.02 -9.65
C GLN A 3 -12.89 -35.43 -10.28
N VAL A 4 -12.86 -35.71 -11.59
CA VAL A 4 -11.62 -36.04 -12.31
C VAL A 4 -10.72 -34.80 -12.41
N PHE A 5 -11.32 -33.62 -12.62
CA PHE A 5 -10.56 -32.36 -12.60
C PHE A 5 -9.96 -32.09 -11.22
N LEU A 6 -10.76 -32.21 -10.15
CA LEU A 6 -10.36 -31.97 -8.77
C LEU A 6 -9.20 -32.88 -8.32
N THR A 7 -9.25 -34.16 -8.68
CA THR A 7 -8.20 -35.14 -8.35
C THR A 7 -6.88 -34.92 -9.09
N ASN A 8 -6.90 -34.18 -10.21
CA ASN A 8 -5.70 -33.78 -10.95
C ASN A 8 -5.15 -32.40 -10.55
N GLN A 9 -5.77 -31.71 -9.57
CA GLN A 9 -5.26 -30.42 -9.08
C GLN A 9 -4.15 -30.59 -8.05
N THR A 10 -3.31 -29.55 -7.94
CA THR A 10 -2.36 -29.47 -6.83
C THR A 10 -3.09 -29.36 -5.49
N ALA A 11 -2.44 -29.80 -4.41
CA ALA A 11 -3.02 -29.73 -3.06
C ALA A 11 -3.44 -28.30 -2.66
N THR A 12 -2.69 -27.29 -3.11
CA THR A 12 -3.01 -25.88 -2.85
C THR A 12 -4.30 -25.44 -3.54
N VAL A 13 -4.45 -25.75 -4.83
CA VAL A 13 -5.64 -25.39 -5.62
C VAL A 13 -6.86 -26.16 -5.10
N TYR A 14 -6.71 -27.45 -4.80
CA TYR A 14 -7.79 -28.25 -4.23
C TYR A 14 -8.29 -27.65 -2.91
N LYS A 15 -7.38 -27.33 -1.98
CA LYS A 15 -7.73 -26.72 -0.69
C LYS A 15 -8.41 -25.36 -0.86
N GLN A 16 -7.97 -24.55 -1.82
CA GLN A 16 -8.62 -23.27 -2.14
C GLN A 16 -10.06 -23.48 -2.62
N LEU A 17 -10.27 -24.41 -3.56
CA LEU A 17 -11.62 -24.76 -4.04
C LEU A 17 -12.51 -25.29 -2.92
N THR A 18 -11.96 -26.10 -2.00
CA THR A 18 -12.70 -26.56 -0.81
C THR A 18 -13.15 -25.38 0.04
N ASN A 19 -12.25 -24.44 0.33
CA ASN A 19 -12.58 -23.27 1.13
C ASN A 19 -13.69 -22.43 0.48
N LEU A 20 -13.62 -22.19 -0.83
CA LEU A 20 -14.65 -21.43 -1.56
C LEU A 20 -16.00 -22.14 -1.56
N ALA A 21 -16.03 -23.47 -1.73
CA ALA A 21 -17.25 -24.26 -1.67
C ALA A 21 -17.95 -24.11 -0.31
N THR A 22 -17.17 -24.14 0.78
CA THR A 22 -17.70 -23.99 2.14
C THR A 22 -18.18 -22.57 2.47
N GLN A 23 -17.70 -21.57 1.74
CA GLN A 23 -18.10 -20.16 1.90
C GLN A 23 -19.36 -19.79 1.11
N GLN A 24 -19.86 -20.68 0.25
CA GLN A 24 -21.14 -20.47 -0.41
C GLN A 24 -22.30 -20.46 0.61
N ASN A 25 -23.40 -19.81 0.23
CA ASN A 25 -24.64 -19.81 1.00
C ASN A 25 -25.75 -20.47 0.17
N PRO A 26 -26.17 -21.72 0.48
CA PRO A 26 -25.69 -22.57 1.58
C PRO A 26 -24.30 -23.20 1.31
N PRO A 27 -23.57 -23.63 2.35
CA PRO A 27 -22.28 -24.28 2.20
C PRO A 27 -22.40 -25.55 1.34
N LYS A 28 -21.46 -25.73 0.41
CA LYS A 28 -21.39 -26.93 -0.45
C LYS A 28 -20.16 -27.75 -0.16
N ASP A 29 -20.32 -29.08 -0.28
CA ASP A 29 -19.19 -30.00 -0.37
C ASP A 29 -18.52 -29.87 -1.73
N ILE A 30 -17.18 -29.91 -1.75
CA ILE A 30 -16.40 -29.77 -2.99
C ILE A 30 -16.76 -30.84 -4.05
N ASN A 31 -17.15 -32.04 -3.61
CA ASN A 31 -17.54 -33.13 -4.51
C ASN A 31 -18.90 -32.89 -5.18
N ASN A 32 -19.68 -31.95 -4.67
CA ASN A 32 -20.98 -31.57 -5.21
C ASN A 32 -20.92 -30.34 -6.14
N LEU A 33 -19.73 -29.75 -6.33
CA LEU A 33 -19.56 -28.65 -7.28
C LEU A 33 -19.65 -29.16 -8.73
N ILE A 34 -20.39 -28.43 -9.56
CA ILE A 34 -20.39 -28.67 -11.00
C ILE A 34 -19.18 -27.99 -11.66
N MET A 35 -18.83 -28.44 -12.89
CA MET A 35 -17.68 -27.89 -13.61
C MET A 35 -17.75 -26.37 -13.77
N ASP A 36 -18.93 -25.82 -14.06
CA ASP A 36 -19.09 -24.38 -14.26
C ASP A 36 -18.80 -23.58 -12.99
N GLU A 37 -19.22 -24.08 -11.82
CA GLU A 37 -18.91 -23.47 -10.53
C GLU A 37 -17.41 -23.51 -10.23
N ILE A 38 -16.75 -24.63 -10.54
CA ILE A 38 -15.29 -24.76 -10.38
C ILE A 38 -14.58 -23.77 -11.31
N VAL A 39 -15.02 -23.67 -12.56
CA VAL A 39 -14.45 -22.74 -13.55
C VAL A 39 -14.62 -21.30 -13.09
N ASP A 40 -15.78 -20.93 -12.56
CA ASP A 40 -16.05 -19.57 -12.08
C ASP A 40 -15.22 -19.24 -10.83
N PHE A 41 -15.08 -20.17 -9.89
CA PHE A 41 -14.18 -20.02 -8.75
C PHE A 41 -12.73 -19.86 -9.18
N MET A 42 -12.27 -20.68 -10.13
CA MET A 42 -10.90 -20.58 -10.63
C MET A 42 -10.68 -19.27 -11.39
N LYS A 43 -11.66 -18.82 -12.18
CA LYS A 43 -11.61 -17.50 -12.80
C LYS A 43 -11.49 -16.44 -11.73
N GLU A 44 -12.35 -16.41 -10.72
CA GLU A 44 -12.31 -15.38 -9.68
C GLU A 44 -10.98 -15.36 -8.90
N GLN A 45 -10.43 -16.52 -8.55
CA GLN A 45 -9.19 -16.58 -7.77
C GLN A 45 -7.92 -16.33 -8.59
N PHE A 46 -7.95 -16.69 -9.86
CA PHE A 46 -6.79 -16.63 -10.73
C PHE A 46 -6.95 -15.59 -11.86
N ASP A 47 -7.98 -14.73 -11.79
CA ASP A 47 -8.29 -13.79 -12.88
C ASP A 47 -7.12 -12.81 -13.07
N PRO A 48 -6.47 -12.83 -14.24
CA PRO A 48 -5.49 -11.80 -14.58
C PRO A 48 -6.12 -10.38 -14.58
N LYS A 49 -7.44 -10.25 -14.83
CA LYS A 49 -8.15 -8.97 -14.87
C LYS A 49 -8.28 -8.28 -13.51
N LEU A 50 -8.15 -9.00 -12.40
CA LEU A 50 -8.11 -8.36 -11.07
C LEU A 50 -6.85 -7.52 -10.87
N PHE A 51 -5.85 -7.68 -11.73
CA PHE A 51 -4.59 -6.96 -11.65
C PHE A 51 -4.49 -5.78 -12.63
N ILE A 52 -5.56 -5.37 -13.33
CA ILE A 52 -5.48 -4.24 -14.28
C ILE A 52 -4.99 -2.96 -13.61
N VAL A 53 -5.47 -2.64 -12.39
CA VAL A 53 -4.98 -1.48 -11.63
C VAL A 53 -3.47 -1.58 -11.37
N ARG A 54 -2.98 -2.79 -11.08
CA ARG A 54 -1.56 -3.07 -10.85
C ARG A 54 -0.74 -3.00 -12.15
N GLU A 55 -1.23 -3.54 -13.24
CA GLU A 55 -0.57 -3.50 -14.56
C GLU A 55 -0.46 -2.05 -15.05
N ARG A 56 -1.55 -1.28 -14.92
CA ARG A 56 -1.53 0.16 -15.20
C ARG A 56 -0.59 0.92 -14.28
N PHE A 57 -0.56 0.60 -12.97
CA PHE A 57 0.42 1.18 -12.06
C PHE A 57 1.86 0.90 -12.53
N LYS A 58 2.18 -0.34 -12.94
CA LYS A 58 3.50 -0.69 -13.47
C LYS A 58 3.83 0.15 -14.71
N PHE A 59 2.90 0.21 -15.66
CA PHE A 59 3.03 1.01 -16.88
C PHE A 59 3.31 2.49 -16.58
N TRP A 60 2.55 3.09 -15.66
CA TRP A 60 2.69 4.49 -15.29
C TRP A 60 3.81 4.78 -14.28
N SER A 61 4.37 3.77 -13.62
CA SER A 61 5.47 3.96 -12.66
C SER A 61 6.85 3.86 -13.31
N ASP A 62 7.00 3.03 -14.35
CA ASP A 62 8.27 2.85 -15.07
C ASP A 62 8.40 3.79 -16.29
N MET A 63 8.24 5.10 -16.06
CA MET A 63 8.27 6.12 -17.11
C MET A 63 9.68 6.43 -17.65
N GLN A 64 10.73 5.97 -16.97
CA GLN A 64 12.11 6.34 -17.32
C GLN A 64 12.69 5.36 -18.36
N ARG A 65 13.48 5.89 -19.28
CA ARG A 65 14.28 5.08 -20.21
C ARG A 65 15.40 4.41 -19.42
N LYS A 66 15.64 3.12 -19.67
CA LYS A 66 16.73 2.39 -19.00
C LYS A 66 18.09 2.87 -19.52
N PRO A 67 19.14 2.86 -18.70
CA PRO A 67 20.49 3.19 -19.17
C PRO A 67 20.89 2.29 -20.35
N GLY A 68 21.30 2.89 -21.47
CA GLY A 68 21.73 2.16 -22.67
C GLY A 68 20.62 1.60 -23.55
N GLU A 69 19.35 1.62 -23.12
CA GLU A 69 18.20 1.21 -23.96
C GLU A 69 18.11 2.13 -25.17
N THR A 70 17.90 1.61 -26.38
CA THR A 70 17.66 2.39 -27.61
C THR A 70 16.22 2.93 -27.64
N LEU A 71 15.92 3.87 -28.55
CA LEU A 71 14.54 4.37 -28.69
C LEU A 71 13.59 3.27 -29.21
N GLN A 72 14.10 2.38 -30.04
CA GLN A 72 13.37 1.23 -30.57
C GLN A 72 13.03 0.22 -29.48
N GLU A 73 14.00 -0.08 -28.60
CA GLU A 73 13.79 -0.95 -27.44
C GLU A 73 12.81 -0.32 -26.44
N LEU A 74 12.93 0.98 -26.17
CA LEU A 74 11.96 1.71 -25.34
C LEU A 74 10.55 1.60 -25.93
N ALA A 75 10.39 1.84 -27.23
CA ALA A 75 9.08 1.73 -27.89
C ALA A 75 8.53 0.29 -27.85
N ALA A 76 9.40 -0.72 -27.99
CA ALA A 76 9.01 -2.12 -27.88
C ALA A 76 8.56 -2.47 -26.45
N ARG A 77 9.29 -2.01 -25.43
CA ARG A 77 8.92 -2.17 -24.02
C ARG A 77 7.57 -1.53 -23.70
N ILE A 78 7.37 -0.28 -24.10
CA ILE A 78 6.09 0.43 -23.90
C ILE A 78 4.93 -0.34 -24.53
N ARG A 79 5.09 -0.85 -25.76
CA ARG A 79 4.08 -1.69 -26.42
C ARG A 79 3.81 -2.99 -25.65
N GLN A 80 4.85 -3.62 -25.11
CA GLN A 80 4.71 -4.84 -24.32
C GLN A 80 3.97 -4.59 -23.00
N ASP A 81 4.34 -3.53 -22.27
CA ASP A 81 3.69 -3.17 -21.00
C ASP A 81 2.22 -2.72 -21.21
N THR A 82 1.91 -2.19 -22.40
CA THR A 82 0.54 -1.79 -22.79
C THR A 82 -0.39 -2.99 -23.00
N ALA A 83 0.15 -4.15 -23.39
CA ALA A 83 -0.64 -5.32 -23.78
C ALA A 83 -1.49 -5.91 -22.64
N THR A 84 -1.12 -5.67 -21.39
CA THR A 84 -1.82 -6.18 -20.20
C THR A 84 -2.69 -5.13 -19.49
N CYS A 85 -2.70 -3.88 -19.97
CA CYS A 85 -3.36 -2.76 -19.28
C CYS A 85 -4.86 -2.58 -19.60
N ASP A 86 -5.40 -3.32 -20.57
CA ASP A 86 -6.80 -3.23 -21.04
C ASP A 86 -7.31 -1.78 -21.16
N PHE A 87 -6.60 -0.95 -21.93
CA PHE A 87 -6.99 0.44 -22.18
C PHE A 87 -8.37 0.61 -22.85
N PRO A 88 -8.82 -0.28 -23.76
CA PRO A 88 -10.15 -0.17 -24.36
C PRO A 88 -11.30 -0.25 -23.35
N ALA A 89 -11.09 -0.84 -22.17
CA ALA A 89 -12.09 -0.91 -21.10
C ALA A 89 -12.27 0.41 -20.33
N ILE A 90 -11.44 1.44 -20.56
CA ILE A 90 -11.53 2.72 -19.85
C ILE A 90 -12.74 3.50 -20.34
N THR A 91 -13.76 3.62 -19.49
CA THR A 91 -14.99 4.38 -19.78
C THR A 91 -14.86 5.87 -19.46
N ASN A 92 -14.04 6.22 -18.46
CA ASN A 92 -13.78 7.61 -18.05
C ASN A 92 -12.28 7.91 -18.02
N PRO A 93 -11.70 8.38 -19.14
CA PRO A 93 -10.25 8.65 -19.22
C PRO A 93 -9.75 9.72 -18.25
N LYS A 94 -10.60 10.68 -17.88
CA LYS A 94 -10.22 11.73 -16.92
C LYS A 94 -10.07 11.14 -15.51
N ASP A 95 -11.05 10.36 -15.07
CA ASP A 95 -10.98 9.68 -13.78
C ASP A 95 -9.80 8.72 -13.73
N GLU A 96 -9.59 7.94 -14.80
CA GLU A 96 -8.45 7.05 -14.94
C GLU A 96 -7.13 7.79 -14.74
N ALA A 97 -6.94 8.92 -15.43
CA ALA A 97 -5.71 9.70 -15.34
C ALA A 97 -5.48 10.27 -13.93
N LEU A 98 -6.52 10.80 -13.29
CA LEU A 98 -6.46 11.31 -11.92
C LEU A 98 -6.11 10.20 -10.92
N ARG A 99 -6.81 9.07 -11.04
CA ARG A 99 -6.62 7.87 -10.24
C ARG A 99 -5.20 7.33 -10.39
N GLN A 100 -4.74 7.07 -11.61
CA GLN A 100 -3.39 6.53 -11.83
C GLN A 100 -2.30 7.48 -11.32
N ARG A 101 -2.45 8.79 -11.57
CA ARG A 101 -1.52 9.79 -11.05
C ARG A 101 -1.47 9.77 -9.53
N PHE A 102 -2.62 9.65 -8.86
CA PHE A 102 -2.69 9.55 -7.41
C PHE A 102 -2.02 8.27 -6.90
N ILE A 103 -2.39 7.10 -7.43
CA ILE A 103 -1.83 5.81 -7.01
C ILE A 103 -0.29 5.82 -7.15
N CYS A 104 0.24 6.31 -8.28
CA CYS A 104 1.68 6.41 -8.51
C CYS A 104 2.38 7.39 -7.56
N SER A 105 1.67 8.37 -7.00
CA SER A 105 2.25 9.42 -6.14
C SER A 105 2.26 9.08 -4.65
N VAL A 106 1.38 8.18 -4.19
CA VAL A 106 1.18 7.89 -2.75
C VAL A 106 2.44 7.31 -2.09
N ASN A 107 3.22 6.50 -2.81
CA ASN A 107 4.47 5.89 -2.31
C ASN A 107 4.36 5.27 -0.89
N ASN A 108 3.26 4.58 -0.61
CA ASN A 108 2.98 3.91 0.67
C ASN A 108 2.56 2.46 0.39
N GLU A 109 3.34 1.49 0.88
CA GLU A 109 3.12 0.07 0.59
C GLU A 109 1.76 -0.43 1.09
N ALA A 110 1.32 0.00 2.28
CA ALA A 110 0.03 -0.44 2.84
C ALA A 110 -1.14 0.06 1.98
N VAL A 111 -1.07 1.32 1.56
CA VAL A 111 -2.08 1.93 0.69
C VAL A 111 -2.09 1.27 -0.68
N LEU A 112 -0.93 1.06 -1.31
CA LEU A 112 -0.85 0.37 -2.61
C LEU A 112 -1.43 -1.05 -2.53
N LYS A 113 -1.14 -1.80 -1.45
CA LYS A 113 -1.74 -3.11 -1.21
C LYS A 113 -3.25 -3.06 -1.05
N ALA A 114 -3.79 -2.01 -0.42
CA ALA A 114 -5.24 -1.85 -0.28
C ALA A 114 -5.89 -1.53 -1.64
N LEU A 115 -5.30 -0.63 -2.41
CA LEU A 115 -5.81 -0.22 -3.72
C LEU A 115 -5.76 -1.35 -4.76
N PHE A 116 -4.69 -2.15 -4.80
CA PHE A 116 -4.57 -3.27 -5.73
C PHE A 116 -5.49 -4.46 -5.43
N LYS A 117 -6.18 -4.46 -4.29
CA LYS A 117 -7.20 -5.47 -3.97
C LYS A 117 -8.59 -5.12 -4.48
N ILE A 118 -8.80 -3.86 -4.88
CA ILE A 118 -10.10 -3.38 -5.34
C ILE A 118 -10.19 -3.61 -6.84
N LYS A 119 -11.35 -4.07 -7.30
CA LYS A 119 -11.62 -4.30 -8.73
C LYS A 119 -11.54 -2.97 -9.49
N ASP A 120 -11.01 -2.99 -10.72
CA ASP A 120 -10.89 -1.79 -11.56
C ASP A 120 -12.22 -1.05 -11.72
N THR A 121 -13.32 -1.81 -11.83
CA THR A 121 -14.69 -1.30 -11.99
C THR A 121 -15.25 -0.61 -10.76
N GLU A 122 -14.65 -0.82 -9.59
CA GLU A 122 -15.12 -0.30 -8.30
C GLU A 122 -14.18 0.77 -7.72
N LEU A 123 -13.07 1.04 -8.42
CA LEU A 123 -12.04 1.96 -7.96
C LEU A 123 -12.06 3.23 -8.81
N ASP A 124 -12.91 4.20 -8.52
CA ASP A 124 -12.77 5.53 -9.12
C ASP A 124 -11.74 6.38 -8.34
N PHE A 125 -11.43 7.59 -8.83
CA PHE A 125 -10.52 8.49 -8.13
C PHE A 125 -10.97 8.80 -6.69
N ALA A 126 -12.26 9.04 -6.49
CA ALA A 126 -12.81 9.36 -5.17
C ALA A 126 -12.64 8.20 -4.19
N ARG A 127 -12.93 6.97 -4.64
CA ARG A 127 -12.76 5.75 -3.86
C ARG A 127 -11.28 5.49 -3.57
N ALA A 128 -10.39 5.73 -4.52
CA ALA A 128 -8.95 5.58 -4.30
C ALA A 128 -8.44 6.52 -3.20
N VAL A 129 -8.87 7.78 -3.20
CA VAL A 129 -8.55 8.74 -2.14
C VAL A 129 -9.11 8.29 -0.79
N GLN A 130 -10.37 7.87 -0.76
CA GLN A 130 -11.02 7.40 0.47
C GLN A 130 -10.29 6.20 1.08
N VAL A 131 -9.96 5.19 0.28
CA VAL A 131 -9.24 3.98 0.71
C VAL A 131 -7.84 4.33 1.22
N ALA A 132 -7.15 5.27 0.57
CA ALA A 132 -5.84 5.72 1.03
C ALA A 132 -5.92 6.35 2.42
N ILE A 133 -6.86 7.28 2.63
CA ILE A 133 -7.08 7.93 3.94
C ILE A 133 -7.42 6.88 5.00
N GLU A 134 -8.39 6.01 4.73
CA GLU A 134 -8.79 4.93 5.64
C GLU A 134 -7.61 4.03 6.02
N THR A 135 -6.75 3.72 5.05
CA THR A 135 -5.58 2.85 5.27
C THR A 135 -4.49 3.54 6.08
N GLU A 136 -4.22 4.82 5.82
CA GLU A 136 -3.23 5.60 6.58
C GLU A 136 -3.69 5.84 8.02
N ASP A 137 -4.96 6.18 8.23
CA ASP A 137 -5.54 6.35 9.55
C ASP A 137 -5.52 5.03 10.35
N ALA A 138 -5.91 3.92 9.72
CA ALA A 138 -5.83 2.61 10.35
C ALA A 138 -4.40 2.23 10.73
N ALA A 139 -3.41 2.50 9.85
CA ALA A 139 -2.00 2.26 10.14
C ALA A 139 -1.49 3.11 11.31
N LYS A 140 -1.92 4.37 11.39
CA LYS A 140 -1.59 5.28 12.50
C LYS A 140 -2.17 4.77 13.83
N VAL A 141 -3.46 4.45 13.87
CA VAL A 141 -4.13 3.93 15.07
C VAL A 141 -3.49 2.63 15.53
N ALA A 142 -3.26 1.68 14.61
CA ALA A 142 -2.61 0.41 14.92
C ALA A 142 -1.22 0.63 15.55
N LYS A 143 -0.43 1.58 15.03
CA LYS A 143 0.88 1.92 15.59
C LYS A 143 0.77 2.48 17.01
N GLU A 144 -0.21 3.34 17.29
CA GLU A 144 -0.46 3.91 18.62
C GLU A 144 -0.92 2.85 19.63
N THR A 145 -1.78 1.92 19.22
CA THR A 145 -2.28 0.83 20.08
C THR A 145 -1.22 -0.23 20.35
N VAL A 146 -0.42 -0.62 19.35
CA VAL A 146 0.58 -1.70 19.48
C VAL A 146 1.84 -1.24 20.20
N TYR A 147 2.35 -0.04 19.92
CA TYR A 147 3.61 0.44 20.49
C TYR A 147 3.45 1.33 21.73
N GLY A 148 2.21 1.65 22.10
CA GLY A 148 1.90 2.62 23.14
C GLY A 148 2.33 4.04 22.72
N SER A 149 1.55 5.04 23.12
CA SER A 149 2.00 6.43 22.99
C SER A 149 3.34 6.54 23.74
N LYS A 150 4.46 6.75 23.03
CA LYS A 150 5.72 7.11 23.69
C LYS A 150 5.43 8.37 24.48
N THR A 151 5.17 8.21 25.78
CA THR A 151 4.91 9.32 26.69
C THR A 151 6.05 10.30 26.50
N LYS A 152 5.75 11.49 25.97
CA LYS A 152 6.70 12.61 25.96
C LYS A 152 7.25 12.71 27.37
N GLN A 153 8.56 12.52 27.55
CA GLN A 153 9.20 12.70 28.85
C GLN A 153 8.90 14.12 29.33
N VAL A 154 8.05 14.25 30.34
CA VAL A 154 7.75 15.53 30.98
C VAL A 154 8.93 15.84 31.89
N TYR A 155 9.73 16.84 31.54
CA TYR A 155 10.83 17.29 32.38
C TYR A 155 10.28 17.82 33.70
N LYS A 156 10.81 17.30 34.81
CA LYS A 156 10.42 17.67 36.17
C LYS A 156 10.84 19.12 36.44
N VAL A 157 9.88 20.04 36.56
CA VAL A 157 10.15 21.40 37.03
C VAL A 157 10.39 21.35 38.54
N GLN A 158 11.63 21.57 38.96
CA GLN A 158 11.94 21.81 40.37
C GLN A 158 11.43 23.20 40.75
N GLN A 159 10.45 23.25 41.66
CA GLN A 159 10.01 24.49 42.27
C GLN A 159 11.12 25.05 43.16
N ASN A 160 11.83 26.07 42.68
CA ASN A 160 12.77 26.83 43.50
C ASN A 160 11.99 27.69 44.50
N LYS A 161 12.09 27.32 45.78
CA LYS A 161 11.58 28.13 46.89
C LYS A 161 12.38 29.43 46.99
N ASN A 162 11.64 30.54 47.03
CA ASN A 162 12.07 31.92 47.21
C ASN A 162 13.24 32.09 48.21
N LYS A 163 14.29 32.80 47.79
CA LYS A 163 15.16 33.57 48.70
C LYS A 163 15.29 35.00 48.17
N SER A 164 15.00 35.93 49.07
CA SER A 164 14.90 37.38 48.94
C SER A 164 16.22 38.06 48.54
N PRO A 165 16.19 39.29 47.99
CA PRO A 165 17.39 39.99 47.56
C PRO A 165 18.02 40.80 48.72
N GLN A 166 19.31 40.61 48.97
CA GLN A 166 20.13 41.56 49.73
C GLN A 166 21.23 42.17 48.83
N LYS A 167 21.43 43.47 49.04
CA LYS A 167 22.15 44.44 48.20
C LYS A 167 23.68 44.41 48.37
N LYS A 168 24.35 44.79 47.27
CA LYS A 168 25.63 45.54 47.11
C LYS A 168 26.94 44.93 47.66
N HIS A 169 27.92 44.75 46.78
CA HIS A 169 29.12 45.62 46.74
C HIS A 169 29.88 45.51 45.41
N GLN A 170 30.36 46.64 44.89
CA GLN A 170 31.33 46.75 43.78
C GLN A 170 32.72 46.36 44.30
N GLN A 171 33.54 45.72 43.47
CA GLN A 171 34.88 46.27 43.19
C GLN A 171 35.53 45.63 41.96
N TYR A 172 36.08 46.54 41.16
CA TYR A 172 36.99 46.36 40.03
C TYR A 172 38.25 45.58 40.44
N PHE A 173 38.91 44.87 39.52
CA PHE A 173 40.31 45.09 39.14
C PHE A 173 40.73 44.14 38.00
N SER A 174 41.36 44.74 36.98
CA SER A 174 41.98 44.10 35.81
C SER A 174 43.31 43.41 36.15
N THR A 175 43.85 42.75 35.11
CA THR A 175 45.24 42.27 34.90
C THR A 175 45.51 40.87 35.45
N ASN A 176 46.20 39.95 34.78
CA ASN A 176 47.12 40.04 33.65
C ASN A 176 47.24 38.67 32.93
N GLN A 177 47.79 38.74 31.72
CA GLN A 177 48.33 37.64 30.92
C GLN A 177 49.19 36.67 31.74
N GLU A 178 49.15 35.37 31.40
CA GLU A 178 50.37 34.64 31.06
C GLU A 178 50.07 33.34 30.29
N LYS A 179 50.96 33.07 29.33
CA LYS A 179 50.99 31.93 28.42
C LYS A 179 51.61 30.68 29.08
N CYS A 180 51.58 29.59 28.30
CA CYS A 180 52.45 28.41 28.30
C CYS A 180 51.82 27.18 28.98
N TYR A 181 51.85 25.98 28.40
CA TYR A 181 52.60 25.43 27.26
C TYR A 181 51.67 24.69 26.29
#